data_AF-A0A257WGB9-F1
#
_entry.id   AF-A0A257WGB9-F1
#
_cell.length_a   1.000
_cell.length_b   1.000
_cell.length_c   1.000
_cell.angle_alpha   90.00
_cell.angle_beta   90.00
_cell.angle_gamma   90.00
#
_symmetry.space_group_name_H-M   'P 1'
#
loop_
_entity.id
_entity.type
_entity.pdbx_description
1 polymer ?
#
loop_
_entity_poly.entity_id
_entity_poly.type
_entity_poly.pdbx_seq_one_letter_code
_entity_poly.pdbx_strand_id
1 'polypeptide(L)'
;MDPLLEYHRQQTRRQFFGQTGLRMGSVALAGMLGDQFASGASTLVQPAMPGLPHFAPKAKRLIYLHMNGAPSQLDLWDHKPQLHQHFD
;
A
#
# COMPACT_ATOMS: atom_id res chain seq x y z
N MET A 1 -1.25 34.31 -26.63
CA MET A 1 -2.14 34.35 -25.46
C MET A 1 -1.65 33.29 -24.50
N ASP A 2 -1.18 33.69 -23.31
CA ASP A 2 -0.76 32.75 -22.28
C ASP A 2 -2.00 32.33 -21.45
N PRO A 3 -2.41 31.05 -21.49
CA PRO A 3 -3.62 30.59 -20.82
C PRO A 3 -3.55 30.72 -19.29
N LEU A 4 -2.36 30.69 -18.68
CA LEU A 4 -2.21 30.82 -17.22
C LEU A 4 -2.46 32.25 -16.75
N LEU A 5 -1.97 33.23 -17.52
CA LEU A 5 -2.20 34.65 -17.23
C LEU A 5 -3.68 35.02 -17.35
N GLU A 6 -4.38 34.46 -18.33
CA GLU A 6 -5.81 34.70 -18.51
C GLU A 6 -6.63 34.09 -17.37
N TYR A 7 -6.31 32.86 -16.94
CA TYR A 7 -6.93 32.22 -15.78
C TYR A 7 -6.80 33.08 -14.50
N HIS A 8 -5.61 33.62 -14.23
CA HIS A 8 -5.39 34.49 -13.08
C HIS A 8 -6.17 35.81 -13.18
N ARG A 9 -6.30 36.38 -14.37
CA ARG A 9 -7.10 37.60 -14.61
C ARG A 9 -8.60 37.39 -14.37
N GLN A 10 -9.12 36.21 -14.71
CA GLN A 10 -10.53 35.89 -14.56
C GLN A 10 -10.91 35.43 -13.14
N GLN A 11 -9.93 35.27 -12.24
CA GLN A 11 -10.16 34.77 -10.89
C GLN A 11 -10.72 35.86 -9.96
N THR A 12 -11.98 35.73 -9.57
CA THR A 12 -12.65 36.68 -8.66
C THR A 12 -12.31 36.44 -7.19
N ARG A 13 -12.43 37.46 -6.33
CA ARG A 13 -12.22 37.34 -4.87
C ARG A 13 -13.11 36.24 -4.26
N ARG A 14 -14.36 36.13 -4.70
CA ARG A 14 -15.30 35.09 -4.22
C ARG A 14 -14.86 33.68 -4.61
N GLN A 15 -14.36 33.47 -5.82
CA GLN A 15 -13.82 32.18 -6.25
C GLN A 15 -12.54 31.83 -5.49
N PHE A 16 -11.67 32.84 -5.28
CA PHE A 16 -10.45 32.66 -4.49
C PHE A 16 -10.79 32.21 -3.06
N PHE A 17 -11.59 32.99 -2.32
CA PHE A 17 -11.96 32.70 -0.93
C PHE A 17 -12.88 31.47 -0.79
N GLY A 18 -13.75 31.22 -1.76
CA GLY A 18 -14.62 30.04 -1.77
C GLY A 18 -13.87 28.72 -1.97
N GLN A 19 -12.71 28.74 -2.65
CA GLN A 19 -11.88 27.56 -2.88
C GLN A 19 -10.70 27.44 -1.90
N THR A 20 -10.43 28.45 -1.07
CA THR A 20 -9.25 28.45 -0.19
C THR A 20 -9.33 27.37 0.88
N GLY A 21 -10.51 27.09 1.45
CA GLY A 21 -10.69 26.08 2.49
C GLY A 21 -10.28 24.67 2.05
N LEU A 22 -10.71 24.27 0.85
CA LEU A 22 -10.34 22.96 0.26
C LEU A 22 -8.84 22.89 -0.06
N ARG A 23 -8.26 23.99 -0.57
CA ARG A 23 -6.83 24.05 -0.90
C ARG A 23 -5.94 23.99 0.35
N MET A 24 -6.25 24.76 1.38
CA MET A 24 -5.51 24.70 2.65
C MET A 24 -5.67 23.34 3.33
N GLY A 25 -6.86 22.73 3.25
CA GLY A 25 -7.09 21.36 3.70
C GLY A 25 -6.21 20.34 2.99
N SER A 26 -6.01 20.46 1.67
CA SER A 26 -5.09 19.58 0.94
C SER A 26 -3.62 19.72 1.36
N VAL A 27 -3.18 20.93 1.75
CA VAL A 27 -1.81 21.14 2.28
C VAL A 27 -1.65 20.48 3.64
N ALA A 28 -2.64 20.65 4.53
CA ALA A 28 -2.64 19.99 5.84
C ALA A 28 -2.68 18.45 5.70
N LEU A 29 -3.53 17.94 4.81
CA LEU A 29 -3.61 16.51 4.49
C LEU A 29 -2.27 16.00 3.94
N ALA A 30 -1.62 16.74 3.04
CA ALA A 30 -0.31 16.38 2.50
C ALA A 30 0.78 16.34 3.58
N GLY A 31 0.71 17.19 4.61
CA GLY A 31 1.58 17.11 5.78
C GLY A 31 1.32 15.85 6.62
N MET A 32 0.06 15.53 6.89
CA MET A 32 -0.33 14.35 7.70
C MET A 32 -0.08 13.01 6.98
N LEU A 33 -0.27 12.97 5.66
CA LEU A 33 -0.02 11.79 4.83
C LEU A 33 1.45 11.73 4.39
N GLY A 34 2.15 12.86 4.29
CA GLY A 34 3.53 12.94 3.85
C GLY A 34 4.47 12.07 4.68
N ASP A 35 4.33 12.09 6.02
CA ASP A 35 5.11 11.20 6.90
C ASP A 35 4.70 9.72 6.77
N GLN A 36 3.44 9.42 6.48
CA GLN A 36 2.96 8.05 6.27
C GLN A 36 3.42 7.47 4.91
N PHE A 37 3.50 8.29 3.87
CA PHE A 37 4.05 7.87 2.57
C PHE A 37 5.59 7.90 2.53
N ALA A 38 6.25 8.81 3.26
CA ALA A 38 7.70 8.83 3.41
C ALA A 38 8.20 7.64 4.27
N SER A 39 7.42 7.21 5.27
CA SER A 39 7.72 6.00 6.07
C SER A 39 7.44 4.69 5.33
N GLY A 40 6.73 4.72 4.19
CA GLY A 40 6.59 3.57 3.28
C GLY A 40 7.91 3.12 2.63
N ALA A 41 8.98 3.92 2.76
CA ALA A 41 10.34 3.56 2.35
C ALA A 41 11.26 3.18 3.53
N SER A 42 10.75 3.16 4.78
CA SER A 42 11.45 2.42 5.82
C SER A 42 11.17 0.95 5.57
N THR A 43 12.12 0.33 4.91
CA THR A 43 12.13 -1.12 4.77
C THR A 43 12.15 -1.65 6.20
N LEU A 44 11.00 -2.11 6.71
CA LEU A 44 10.89 -2.89 7.94
C LEU A 44 11.60 -4.23 7.72
N VAL A 45 12.89 -4.19 7.40
CA VAL A 45 13.77 -5.34 7.49
C VAL A 45 14.02 -5.47 8.99
N GLN A 46 13.18 -6.28 9.62
CA GLN A 46 13.51 -6.88 10.90
C GLN A 46 14.99 -7.31 10.83
N PRO A 47 15.83 -6.93 11.81
CA PRO A 47 17.24 -7.30 11.79
C PRO A 47 17.34 -8.82 11.60
N ALA A 48 18.20 -9.25 10.67
CA ALA A 48 18.34 -10.65 10.35
C ALA A 48 18.66 -11.43 11.63
N MET A 49 17.81 -12.41 11.94
CA MET A 49 18.02 -13.26 13.10
C MET A 49 19.35 -14.02 12.94
N PRO A 50 20.11 -14.24 14.04
CA PRO A 50 21.36 -15.00 13.96
C PRO A 50 21.12 -16.37 13.30
N GLY A 51 21.83 -16.64 12.21
CA GLY A 51 21.71 -17.89 11.46
C GLY A 51 20.68 -17.90 10.32
N LEU A 52 19.94 -16.83 10.08
CA LEU A 52 18.98 -16.72 8.97
C LEU A 52 19.40 -15.65 7.93
N PRO A 53 19.14 -15.88 6.63
CA PRO A 53 18.67 -17.14 6.03
C PRO A 53 19.80 -18.18 5.90
N HIS A 54 19.47 -19.48 6.02
CA HIS A 54 20.44 -20.58 5.86
C HIS A 54 21.03 -20.65 4.44
N PHE A 55 20.36 -20.03 3.47
CA PHE A 55 20.75 -19.97 2.06
C PHE A 55 20.66 -18.54 1.54
N ALA A 56 21.50 -18.22 0.56
CA ALA A 56 21.47 -16.91 -0.08
C ALA A 56 20.10 -16.66 -0.75
N PRO A 57 19.44 -15.52 -0.48
CA PRO A 57 18.15 -15.21 -1.07
C PRO A 57 18.29 -15.01 -2.58
N LYS A 58 17.55 -15.80 -3.37
CA LYS A 58 17.52 -15.68 -4.84
C LYS A 58 16.50 -14.63 -5.32
N ALA A 59 15.45 -14.38 -4.56
CA ALA A 59 14.39 -13.42 -4.90
C ALA A 59 14.65 -12.08 -4.22
N LYS A 60 14.59 -10.98 -5.01
CA LYS A 60 14.81 -9.62 -4.51
C LYS A 60 13.54 -8.97 -3.94
N ARG A 61 12.36 -9.42 -4.37
CA ARG A 61 11.04 -8.93 -3.95
C ARG A 61 10.07 -10.10 -3.90
N LEU A 62 9.29 -10.20 -2.83
CA LEU A 62 8.26 -11.23 -2.64
C LEU A 62 6.97 -10.52 -2.23
N ILE A 63 5.91 -10.73 -3.01
CA ILE A 63 4.56 -10.26 -2.68
C ILE A 63 3.80 -11.48 -2.17
N TYR A 64 3.54 -11.52 -0.87
CA TYR A 64 2.75 -12.59 -0.25
C TYR A 64 1.33 -12.09 -0.03
N LEU A 65 0.37 -12.72 -0.71
CA LEU A 65 -1.04 -12.39 -0.59
C LEU A 65 -1.73 -13.48 0.24
N HIS A 66 -2.12 -13.13 1.46
CA HIS A 66 -2.96 -14.00 2.27
C HIS A 66 -4.43 -13.69 1.98
N MET A 67 -5.07 -14.53 1.18
CA MET A 67 -6.49 -14.40 0.86
C MET A 67 -7.32 -15.14 1.91
N ASN A 68 -7.81 -14.40 2.90
CA ASN A 68 -8.69 -14.96 3.93
C ASN A 68 -10.06 -15.24 3.31
N GLY A 69 -10.58 -16.46 3.49
CA GLY A 69 -11.93 -16.86 3.04
C GLY A 69 -11.97 -17.85 1.87
N ALA A 70 -10.85 -18.24 1.28
CA ALA A 70 -10.82 -19.42 0.41
C ALA A 70 -10.79 -20.69 1.28
N PRO A 71 -11.53 -21.75 0.92
CA PRO A 71 -11.36 -23.05 1.57
C PRO A 71 -9.90 -23.49 1.42
N SER A 72 -9.32 -24.08 2.46
CA SER A 72 -7.98 -24.65 2.31
C SER A 72 -8.03 -25.73 1.21
N GLN A 73 -6.89 -25.98 0.55
CA GLN A 73 -6.81 -27.06 -0.44
C GLN A 73 -7.22 -28.43 0.15
N LEU A 74 -7.12 -28.58 1.47
CA LEU A 74 -7.58 -29.76 2.20
C LEU A 74 -9.10 -29.80 2.36
N ASP A 75 -9.75 -28.65 2.58
CA ASP A 75 -11.20 -28.51 2.81
C ASP A 75 -12.06 -28.61 1.54
N LEU A 76 -11.43 -28.75 0.37
CA LEU A 76 -12.14 -29.02 -0.89
C LEU A 76 -12.73 -30.44 -0.90
N TRP A 77 -13.92 -30.59 -1.49
CA TRP A 77 -14.63 -31.88 -1.69
C TRP A 77 -13.95 -32.83 -2.70
N ASP A 78 -12.63 -32.79 -2.79
CA ASP A 78 -11.85 -33.73 -3.60
C ASP A 78 -11.40 -34.90 -2.73
N HIS A 79 -11.60 -36.12 -3.23
CA HIS A 79 -11.27 -37.34 -2.50
C HIS A 79 -9.76 -37.59 -2.54
N LYS A 80 -9.10 -37.50 -1.39
CA LYS A 80 -7.64 -37.63 -1.23
C LYS A 80 -7.32 -38.95 -0.52
N PRO A 81 -7.17 -40.08 -1.24
CA PRO A 81 -7.02 -41.40 -0.63
C PRO A 81 -5.75 -41.55 0.21
N GLN A 82 -4.68 -40.82 -0.14
CA GLN A 82 -3.41 -40.84 0.59
C GLN A 82 -3.45 -40.02 1.89
N LEU A 83 -4.45 -39.15 2.09
CA LEU A 83 -4.54 -38.31 3.29
C LEU A 83 -4.72 -39.16 4.56
N HIS A 84 -5.51 -40.23 4.46
CA HIS A 84 -5.75 -41.19 5.56
C HIS A 84 -4.50 -41.97 6.01
N GLN A 85 -3.39 -41.91 5.25
CA GLN A 85 -2.15 -42.61 5.63
C GLN A 85 -1.25 -41.76 6.53
N HIS A 86 -1.47 -40.44 6.55
CA HIS A 86 -0.62 -39.48 7.24
C HIS A 86 -1.31 -38.79 8.43
N PHE A 87 -2.63 -38.93 8.52
CA PHE A 87 -3.46 -38.32 9.56
C PHE A 87 -4.41 -39.39 10.12
N ASP A 88 -4.29 -39.67 11.43
CA ASP A 88 -5.15 -40.59 12.19
C ASP A 88 -6.51 -39.97 12.53
#